data_AF-A0A923S7V4-F1
#
_entry.id   AF-A0A923S7V4-F1
#
_cell.length_a   1.000
_cell.length_b   1.000
_cell.length_c   1.000
_cell.angle_alpha   90.00
_cell.angle_beta   90.00
_cell.angle_gamma   90.00
#
_symmetry.space_group_name_H-M   'P 1'
#
loop_
_entity.id
_entity.type
_entity.pdbx_description
1 polymer ?
#
loop_
_entity_poly.entity_id
_entity_poly.type
_entity_poly.pdbx_seq_one_letter_code
_entity_poly.pdbx_strand_id
1 'polypeptide(L)'
;MGHFDHLNVAFFTKAAIYPGSIGTFRYRFQREGWTDGKGTLTVWVYENTSFELAKDVESQTFPWTEEGVEQVKAWLEEKLAERGSQPYSIPYPAPKAE
;
A
#
# COMPACT_ATOMS: atom_id res chain seq x y z
N MET A 1 -9.17 15.84 -3.64
CA MET A 1 -9.31 14.63 -2.79
C MET A 1 -8.21 13.69 -3.20
N GLY A 2 -7.28 13.40 -2.28
CA GLY A 2 -6.20 12.44 -2.53
C GLY A 2 -6.74 11.02 -2.68
N HIS A 3 -5.98 10.14 -3.33
CA HIS A 3 -6.41 8.75 -3.56
C HIS A 3 -6.65 7.96 -2.27
N PHE A 4 -6.02 8.39 -1.17
CA PHE A 4 -6.03 7.71 0.13
C PHE A 4 -6.87 8.43 1.20
N ASP A 5 -7.67 9.42 0.81
CA ASP A 5 -8.48 10.23 1.74
C ASP A 5 -9.44 9.37 2.59
N HIS A 6 -9.93 8.27 2.01
CA HIS A 6 -10.83 7.31 2.65
C HIS A 6 -10.21 6.48 3.79
N LEU A 7 -8.87 6.47 3.93
CA LEU A 7 -8.20 5.74 5.02
C LEU A 7 -8.48 6.45 6.36
N ASN A 8 -8.86 5.69 7.39
CA ASN A 8 -9.02 6.19 8.75
C ASN A 8 -8.79 5.04 9.74
N VAL A 9 -8.70 5.34 11.03
CA VAL A 9 -8.46 4.32 12.06
C VAL A 9 -9.52 3.20 12.00
N ALA A 10 -10.78 3.55 11.77
CA ALA A 10 -11.90 2.61 11.63
C ALA A 10 -11.89 1.81 10.32
N PHE A 11 -11.12 2.21 9.31
CA PHE A 11 -10.88 1.40 8.12
C PHE A 11 -10.03 0.18 8.48
N PHE A 12 -8.96 0.40 9.25
CA PHE A 12 -8.03 -0.65 9.66
C PHE A 12 -8.60 -1.59 10.74
N THR A 13 -9.71 -1.24 11.39
CA THR A 13 -10.37 -2.17 12.33
C THR A 13 -11.03 -3.35 11.63
N LYS A 14 -11.50 -3.14 10.40
CA LYS A 14 -12.36 -4.08 9.68
C LYS A 14 -11.65 -5.39 9.27
N ALA A 15 -10.33 -5.41 9.12
CA ALA A 15 -9.54 -6.61 8.84
C ALA A 15 -8.08 -6.46 9.29
N ALA A 16 -7.40 -7.58 9.49
CA ALA A 16 -5.98 -7.60 9.87
C ALA A 16 -5.04 -7.23 8.71
N ILE A 17 -5.45 -7.52 7.47
CA ILE A 17 -4.66 -7.29 6.26
C ILE A 17 -5.57 -6.65 5.20
N TYR A 18 -5.09 -5.60 4.55
CA TYR A 18 -5.78 -4.88 3.47
C TYR A 18 -4.88 -4.70 2.25
N PRO A 19 -5.09 -5.48 1.17
CA PRO A 19 -4.46 -5.20 -0.11
C PRO A 19 -5.23 -4.15 -0.91
N GLY A 20 -4.53 -3.34 -1.70
CA GLY A 20 -5.12 -2.39 -2.63
C GLY A 20 -4.20 -2.05 -3.80
N SER A 21 -4.76 -1.38 -4.81
CA SER A 21 -4.03 -1.03 -6.02
C SER A 21 -4.57 0.21 -6.71
N ILE A 22 -3.67 0.99 -7.31
CA ILE A 22 -3.98 2.15 -8.17
C ILE A 22 -3.14 2.00 -9.44
N GLY A 23 -3.74 1.55 -10.54
CA GLY A 23 -3.00 1.24 -11.77
C GLY A 23 -1.95 0.14 -11.52
N THR A 24 -0.68 0.45 -11.78
CA THR A 24 0.49 -0.40 -11.49
C THR A 24 0.95 -0.37 -10.02
N PHE A 25 0.56 0.66 -9.27
CA PHE A 25 0.93 0.83 -7.87
C PHE A 25 0.15 -0.14 -7.00
N ARG A 26 0.85 -1.01 -6.27
CA ARG A 26 0.24 -1.94 -5.32
C ARG A 26 0.65 -1.56 -3.92
N TYR A 27 -0.30 -1.66 -3.00
CA TYR A 27 -0.06 -1.45 -1.59
C TYR A 27 -0.74 -2.51 -0.75
N ARG A 28 -0.20 -2.76 0.43
CA ARG A 28 -0.79 -3.65 1.42
C ARG A 28 -0.62 -3.04 2.80
N PHE A 29 -1.63 -3.19 3.62
CA PHE A 29 -1.59 -2.86 5.04
C PHE A 29 -1.69 -4.14 5.85
N GLN A 30 -1.00 -4.18 6.98
CA GLN A 30 -1.17 -5.17 8.02
C GLN A 30 -1.20 -4.42 9.33
N ARG A 31 -2.24 -4.70 10.12
CA ARG A 31 -2.27 -4.26 11.50
C ARG A 31 -1.77 -5.36 12.42
N GLU A 32 -1.03 -4.97 13.42
CA GLU A 32 -0.58 -5.83 14.52
C GLU A 32 -0.96 -5.18 15.87
N GLY A 33 -1.07 -5.98 16.93
CA GLY A 33 -1.25 -5.44 18.29
C GLY A 33 -2.65 -4.91 18.62
N TRP A 34 -3.73 -5.49 18.08
CA TRP A 34 -5.13 -5.08 18.31
C TRP A 34 -5.53 -4.99 19.79
N THR A 35 -4.98 -5.87 20.63
CA THR A 35 -5.48 -6.10 21.99
C THR A 35 -4.77 -5.26 23.06
N ASP A 36 -3.62 -4.65 22.75
CA ASP A 36 -2.71 -4.08 23.78
C ASP A 36 -2.65 -2.54 23.78
N GLY A 37 -3.48 -1.87 22.97
CA GLY A 37 -3.44 -0.39 22.82
C GLY A 37 -2.16 0.14 22.15
N LYS A 38 -1.24 -0.74 21.77
CA LYS A 38 0.00 -0.46 21.03
C LYS A 38 -0.09 -1.01 19.60
N GLY A 39 -1.20 -0.72 18.94
CA GLY A 39 -1.41 -1.15 17.58
C GLY A 39 -0.38 -0.54 16.65
N THR A 40 0.16 -1.33 15.73
CA THR A 40 1.06 -0.86 14.67
C THR A 40 0.47 -1.19 13.31
N LEU A 41 0.70 -0.30 12.35
CA LEU A 41 0.33 -0.45 10.95
C LEU A 41 1.62 -0.59 10.14
N THR A 42 1.86 -1.79 9.64
CA THR A 42 2.90 -2.00 8.63
C THR A 42 2.28 -1.82 7.26
N VAL A 43 2.88 -0.96 6.45
CA VAL A 43 2.45 -0.66 5.09
C VAL A 43 3.53 -1.08 4.13
N TRP A 44 3.15 -1.82 3.09
CA TRP A 44 4.03 -2.21 1.99
C TRP A 44 3.55 -1.57 0.71
N VAL A 45 4.51 -1.12 -0.10
CA VAL A 45 4.31 -0.62 -1.46
C VAL A 45 5.22 -1.42 -2.39
N TYR A 46 4.67 -1.85 -3.52
CA TYR A 46 5.39 -2.63 -4.52
C TYR A 46 4.79 -2.41 -5.92
N GLU A 47 5.58 -2.65 -6.96
CA GLU A 47 5.13 -2.52 -8.35
C GLU A 47 4.84 -3.87 -9.00
N ASN A 48 3.71 -3.88 -9.73
CA ASN A 48 3.37 -4.58 -10.98
C ASN A 48 3.83 -6.02 -11.31
N THR A 49 4.54 -6.72 -10.46
CA THR A 49 4.75 -8.17 -10.56
C THR A 49 4.74 -8.75 -9.15
N SER A 50 4.22 -9.98 -9.00
CA SER A 50 3.99 -10.71 -7.75
C SER A 50 4.90 -10.33 -6.59
N PHE A 51 4.38 -10.31 -5.36
CA PHE A 51 5.13 -10.01 -4.12
C PHE A 51 6.49 -10.73 -4.00
N GLU A 52 6.63 -11.93 -4.60
CA GLU A 52 7.87 -12.71 -4.65
C GLU A 52 8.91 -12.25 -5.70
N LEU A 53 8.48 -11.50 -6.72
CA LEU A 53 9.28 -10.98 -7.85
C LEU A 53 9.52 -9.47 -7.79
N ALA A 54 8.75 -8.76 -6.97
CA ALA A 54 8.91 -7.32 -6.76
C ALA A 54 10.26 -7.04 -6.09
N LYS A 55 11.19 -6.41 -6.82
CA LYS A 55 12.51 -6.01 -6.29
C LYS A 55 12.45 -4.78 -5.40
N ASP A 56 11.42 -3.94 -5.58
CA ASP A 56 11.27 -2.66 -4.89
C ASP A 56 10.09 -2.70 -3.90
N VAL A 57 10.13 -3.65 -2.97
CA VAL A 57 9.20 -3.69 -1.83
C VAL A 57 9.69 -2.68 -0.79
N GLU A 58 9.02 -1.54 -0.70
CA GLU A 58 9.23 -0.59 0.39
C GLU A 58 8.20 -0.88 1.49
N SER A 59 8.68 -1.02 2.73
CA SER A 59 7.81 -1.19 3.88
C SER A 59 8.11 -0.18 4.95
N GLN A 60 7.08 0.44 5.52
CA GLN A 60 7.21 1.35 6.65
C GLN A 60 6.16 1.04 7.70
N THR A 61 6.57 1.16 8.96
CA THR A 61 5.71 0.87 10.11
C THR A 61 5.32 2.17 10.78
N PHE A 62 4.04 2.31 11.06
CA PHE A 62 3.44 3.49 11.67
C PHE A 62 2.66 3.09 12.92
N PRO A 63 2.48 4.01 13.88
CA PRO A 63 1.55 3.78 14.97
C PRO A 63 0.12 3.68 14.43
N TRP A 64 -0.71 2.79 14.97
CA TRP A 64 -2.12 2.69 14.60
C TRP A 64 -2.96 3.73 15.39
N THR A 65 -2.69 5.00 15.10
CA THR A 65 -3.38 6.18 15.67
C THR A 65 -3.88 7.07 14.53
N GLU A 66 -4.69 8.09 14.83
CA GLU A 66 -5.14 9.05 13.81
C GLU A 66 -3.96 9.73 13.12
N GLU A 67 -2.98 10.23 13.89
CA GLU A 67 -1.75 10.81 13.37
C GLU A 67 -0.92 9.81 12.54
N GLY A 68 -0.88 8.54 12.93
CA GLY A 68 -0.20 7.51 12.16
C GLY A 68 -0.89 7.22 10.83
N VAL A 69 -2.22 7.25 10.79
CA VAL A 69 -2.98 7.10 9.54
C VAL A 69 -2.77 8.30 8.62
N GLU A 70 -2.65 9.52 9.14
CA GLU A 70 -2.31 10.68 8.33
C GLU A 70 -0.90 10.57 7.71
N GLN A 71 0.08 10.08 8.49
CA GLN A 71 1.42 9.80 7.97
C GLN A 71 1.40 8.72 6.88
N VAL A 72 0.60 7.66 7.06
CA VAL A 72 0.41 6.62 6.04
C VAL A 72 -0.15 7.22 4.74
N LYS A 73 -1.14 8.10 4.83
CA LYS A 73 -1.69 8.77 3.64
C LYS A 73 -0.63 9.59 2.92
N ALA A 74 0.07 10.45 3.64
CA ALA A 74 1.12 11.30 3.08
C ALA A 74 2.22 10.47 2.41
N TRP A 75 2.67 9.40 3.09
CA TRP A 75 3.69 8.50 2.56
C TRP A 75 3.22 7.76 1.30
N LEU A 76 1.98 7.28 1.28
CA LEU A 76 1.42 6.63 0.09
C LEU A 76 1.23 7.59 -1.08
N GLU A 77 0.85 8.85 -0.83
CA GLU A 77 0.76 9.87 -1.89
C GLU A 77 2.13 10.21 -2.46
N GLU A 78 3.16 10.34 -1.62
CA GLU A 78 4.54 10.52 -2.06
C GLU A 78 5.00 9.34 -2.92
N LYS A 79 4.81 8.11 -2.43
CA LYS A 79 5.20 6.90 -3.17
C LYS A 79 4.43 6.73 -4.49
N LEU A 80 3.15 7.12 -4.51
CA LEU A 80 2.33 7.13 -5.73
C LEU A 80 2.83 8.17 -6.74
N ALA A 81 3.29 9.33 -6.27
CA ALA A 81 3.85 10.37 -7.13
C ALA A 81 5.25 9.99 -7.66
N GLU A 82 6.09 9.36 -6.83
CA GLU A 82 7.43 8.88 -7.22
C GLU A 82 7.36 7.75 -8.25
N ARG A 83 6.51 6.74 -8.03
CA ARG A 83 6.43 5.54 -8.87
C ARG A 83 5.44 5.68 -10.03
N GLY A 84 4.48 6.58 -9.90
CA GLY A 84 3.41 6.78 -10.85
C GLY A 84 2.27 5.77 -10.71
N SER A 85 1.15 6.15 -11.31
CA SER A 85 -0.13 5.41 -11.30
C SER A 85 -0.54 4.98 -12.70
N GLN A 86 0.43 4.81 -13.61
CA GLN A 86 0.14 4.51 -15.00
C GLN A 86 -0.79 3.28 -15.08
N PRO A 87 -1.81 3.31 -15.95
CA PRO A 87 -2.66 2.15 -16.14
C PRO A 87 -1.79 0.97 -16.54
N TYR A 88 -2.02 -0.19 -15.90
CA TYR A 88 -1.32 -1.42 -16.25
C TYR A 88 -1.51 -1.68 -17.75
N SER A 89 -0.43 -1.54 -18.51
CA SER A 89 -0.42 -1.76 -19.96
C SER A 89 0.35 -3.03 -20.24
N ILE A 90 -0.34 -4.05 -20.73
CA ILE A 90 0.31 -5.25 -21.24
C ILE A 90 0.98 -4.85 -22.56
N PRO A 91 2.32 -4.89 -22.67
CA PRO A 91 2.96 -4.62 -23.95
C PRO A 91 2.42 -5.62 -24.97
N TYR A 92 1.85 -5.10 -26.06
CA TYR A 92 1.41 -5.91 -27.19
C TYR A 92 2.39 -5.76 -28.35
N PRO A 93 2.80 -6.86 -29.00
CA PRO A 93 2.45 -8.25 -28.69
C PRO A 93 3.06 -8.71 -27.37
N ALA A 94 2.38 -9.63 -26.68
CA ALA A 94 2.87 -10.22 -25.45
C ALA A 94 4.32 -10.72 -25.66
N PRO A 95 5.25 -10.44 -24.75
CA PRO A 95 6.59 -11.00 -24.83
C PRO A 95 6.43 -12.52 -24.94
N LYS A 96 6.97 -13.11 -26.01
CA LYS A 96 7.00 -14.56 -26.16
C LYS A 96 7.70 -15.11 -24.92
N ALA A 97 7.01 -15.97 -24.18
CA ALA A 97 7.68 -16.82 -23.22
C ALA A 97 8.73 -17.61 -24.00
N GLU A 98 10.00 -17.39 -23.67
CA GLU A 98 11.14 -18.14 -24.21
C GLU A 98 11.27 -19.48 -23.50
#